data_AF-A0A7C0TZW0-F1
#
_entry.id   AF-A0A7C0TZW0-F1
#
_cell.length_a   1.000
_cell.length_b   1.000
_cell.length_c   1.000
_cell.angle_alpha   90.00
_cell.angle_beta   90.00
_cell.angle_gamma   90.00
#
_symmetry.space_group_name_H-M   'P 1'
#
loop_
_entity.id
_entity.type
_entity.pdbx_description
1 polymer ?
#
loop_
_entity_poly.entity_id
_entity_poly.type
_entity_poly.pdbx_seq_one_letter_code
_entity_poly.pdbx_strand_id
1 'polypeptide(L)'
;MRIIQTAGKRKTAIARATIREGKGRVRINSKPVEIIEPEMARFTIMEPLVLAGEEIVSKVDIDVKVEGGGFMGQAEAARVAIARGLIEWTGDMNLKEKFMKYDRTMLVGDSRRTEPHKPNRSTKGPRAKRQKSYR
;
A
#
# COMPACT_ATOMS: atom_id res chain seq x y z
N MET A 1 -14.79 -13.22 -18.31
CA MET A 1 -14.76 -12.27 -17.17
C MET A 1 -13.34 -11.76 -17.01
N ARG A 2 -13.10 -10.46 -17.19
CA ARG A 2 -11.75 -9.88 -17.05
C ARG A 2 -11.40 -9.82 -15.56
N ILE A 3 -10.29 -10.45 -15.18
CA ILE A 3 -9.76 -10.44 -13.81
C ILE A 3 -8.33 -9.94 -13.90
N ILE A 4 -8.01 -8.92 -13.12
CA ILE A 4 -6.65 -8.37 -13.03
C ILE A 4 -6.13 -8.64 -11.62
N GLN A 5 -4.90 -9.16 -11.55
CA GLN A 5 -4.22 -9.39 -10.29
C GLN A 5 -2.98 -8.52 -10.22
N THR A 6 -2.90 -7.69 -9.19
CA THR A 6 -1.75 -6.82 -8.94
C THR A 6 -1.19 -7.05 -7.55
N ALA A 7 0.08 -6.69 -7.39
CA ALA A 7 0.76 -6.79 -6.12
C ALA A 7 1.37 -5.45 -5.70
N GLY A 8 1.33 -5.20 -4.40
CA GLY A 8 1.98 -4.08 -3.73
C GLY A 8 2.85 -4.59 -2.58
N LYS A 9 4.00 -3.94 -2.35
CA LYS A 9 4.89 -4.27 -1.24
C LYS A 9 5.34 -3.00 -0.55
N ARG A 10 5.37 -3.03 0.78
CA ARG A 10 5.91 -1.94 1.59
C ARG A 10 6.50 -2.50 2.87
N LYS A 11 7.81 -2.30 3.07
CA LYS A 11 8.55 -3.03 4.11
C LYS A 11 8.15 -4.52 4.03
N THR A 12 8.01 -5.22 5.14
CA THR A 12 7.65 -6.65 5.12
C THR A 12 6.20 -6.94 4.72
N ALA A 13 5.34 -5.93 4.54
CA ALA A 13 3.95 -6.13 4.12
C ALA A 13 3.83 -6.42 2.62
N ILE A 14 3.00 -7.40 2.27
CA ILE A 14 2.69 -7.82 0.92
C ILE A 14 1.17 -7.77 0.73
N ALA A 15 0.72 -7.03 -0.27
CA ALA A 15 -0.66 -6.94 -0.69
C ALA A 15 -0.85 -7.59 -2.07
N ARG A 16 -1.89 -8.39 -2.21
CA ARG A 16 -2.36 -8.96 -3.48
C ARG A 16 -3.77 -8.46 -3.71
N ALA A 17 -3.97 -7.63 -4.74
CA ALA A 17 -5.26 -7.10 -5.12
C ALA A 17 -5.81 -7.86 -6.32
N THR A 18 -7.10 -8.17 -6.28
CA THR A 18 -7.86 -8.74 -7.39
C THR A 18 -8.93 -7.74 -7.78
N ILE A 19 -8.89 -7.29 -9.03
CA ILE A 19 -9.87 -6.35 -9.59
C ILE A 19 -10.71 -7.10 -10.61
N ARG A 20 -12.02 -6.94 -10.48
CA ARG A 20 -13.03 -7.48 -11.40
C ARG A 20 -14.13 -6.46 -11.61
N GLU A 21 -14.90 -6.65 -12.67
CA GLU A 21 -16.11 -5.86 -12.90
C GLU A 21 -17.12 -6.04 -11.75
N GLY A 22 -17.75 -4.96 -11.32
CA GLY A 22 -18.51 -4.93 -10.08
C GLY A 22 -19.29 -3.64 -9.83
N LYS A 23 -19.62 -3.40 -8.56
CA LYS A 23 -20.47 -2.29 -8.10
C LYS A 23 -19.72 -1.34 -7.15
N GLY A 24 -18.40 -1.28 -7.21
CA GLY A 24 -17.60 -0.43 -6.31
C GLY A 24 -17.28 -1.05 -4.95
N ARG A 25 -17.37 -2.38 -4.78
CA ARG A 25 -17.07 -2.99 -3.48
C ARG A 25 -15.58 -3.08 -3.27
N VAL A 26 -15.06 -2.37 -2.26
CA VAL A 26 -13.66 -2.46 -1.85
C VAL A 26 -13.54 -3.22 -0.54
N ARG A 27 -12.81 -4.34 -0.56
CA ARG A 27 -12.58 -5.19 0.61
C ARG A 27 -11.10 -5.39 0.86
N ILE A 28 -10.70 -5.34 2.13
CA ILE A 28 -9.36 -5.68 2.60
C ILE A 28 -9.49 -6.79 3.63
N ASN A 29 -8.83 -7.92 3.37
CA ASN A 29 -8.91 -9.11 4.22
C ASN A 29 -10.37 -9.48 4.56
N SER A 30 -11.22 -9.49 3.52
CA SER A 30 -12.65 -9.75 3.60
C SER A 30 -13.49 -8.75 4.40
N LYS A 31 -12.91 -7.65 4.89
CA LYS A 31 -13.63 -6.55 5.56
C LYS A 31 -13.81 -5.35 4.60
N PRO A 32 -14.95 -4.65 4.63
CA PRO A 32 -15.11 -3.38 3.90
C PRO A 32 -14.07 -2.34 4.36
N VAL A 33 -13.64 -1.47 3.44
CA VAL A 33 -12.60 -0.45 3.71
C VAL A 33 -13.06 0.58 4.74
N GLU A 34 -14.37 0.85 4.81
CA GLU A 34 -14.98 1.85 5.70
C GLU A 34 -14.81 1.49 7.17
N ILE A 35 -14.72 0.19 7.48
CA ILE A 35 -14.64 -0.34 8.86
C ILE A 35 -13.18 -0.49 9.30
N ILE A 36 -12.21 -0.12 8.46
CA ILE A 36 -10.80 -0.23 8.82
C ILE A 36 -10.44 0.85 9.83
N GLU A 37 -9.97 0.40 10.99
CA GLU A 37 -9.31 1.22 11.98
C GLU A 37 -7.80 0.89 12.00
N PRO A 38 -6.92 1.87 12.23
CA PRO A 38 -7.18 3.29 12.49
C PRO A 38 -7.54 4.10 11.23
N GLU A 39 -8.22 5.22 11.42
CA GLU A 39 -8.71 6.08 10.32
C GLU A 39 -7.60 6.56 9.38
N MET A 40 -6.40 6.83 9.90
CA MET A 40 -5.24 7.21 9.09
C MET A 40 -4.86 6.12 8.07
N ALA A 41 -4.96 4.85 8.45
CA ALA A 41 -4.69 3.73 7.55
C ALA A 41 -5.78 3.63 6.47
N ARG A 42 -7.04 3.83 6.86
CA ARG A 42 -8.18 3.88 5.94
C ARG A 42 -8.02 4.98 4.89
N PHE A 43 -7.69 6.20 5.30
CA PHE A 43 -7.44 7.30 4.35
C PHE A 43 -6.32 6.99 3.37
N THR A 44 -5.22 6.41 3.85
CA THR A 44 -4.09 5.99 3.00
C THR A 44 -4.52 5.01 1.91
N ILE A 45 -5.41 4.07 2.22
CA ILE A 45 -5.96 3.10 1.27
C ILE A 45 -6.92 3.75 0.28
N MET A 46 -7.74 4.70 0.73
CA MET A 46 -8.80 5.32 -0.07
C MET A 46 -8.26 6.36 -1.07
N GLU A 47 -7.09 6.96 -0.81
CA GLU A 47 -6.46 7.95 -1.70
C GLU A 47 -6.49 7.59 -3.20
N PRO A 48 -6.00 6.42 -3.66
CA PRO A 48 -6.03 6.07 -5.08
C PRO A 48 -7.45 5.95 -5.65
N LEU A 49 -8.44 5.58 -4.83
CA LEU A 49 -9.84 5.49 -5.23
C LEU A 49 -10.41 6.89 -5.46
N VAL A 50 -10.16 7.81 -4.52
CA VAL A 50 -10.59 9.21 -4.60
C VAL A 50 -9.94 9.90 -5.80
N LEU A 51 -8.64 9.65 -6.05
CA LEU A 51 -7.93 10.23 -7.18
C LEU A 51 -8.39 9.67 -8.53
N ALA A 52 -8.79 8.39 -8.60
CA ALA A 52 -9.36 7.80 -9.80
C ALA A 52 -10.77 8.35 -10.11
N GLY A 53 -11.54 8.67 -9.08
CA GLY A 53 -12.88 9.21 -9.21
C GLY A 53 -13.96 8.13 -9.32
N GLU A 54 -15.19 8.54 -9.01
CA GLU A 54 -16.35 7.64 -8.84
C GLU A 54 -16.73 6.88 -10.12
N GLU A 55 -16.44 7.46 -11.29
CA GLU A 55 -16.78 6.90 -12.60
C GLU A 55 -16.06 5.57 -12.90
N ILE A 56 -14.87 5.39 -12.31
CA ILE A 56 -14.06 4.17 -12.44
C ILE A 56 -14.37 3.24 -11.27
N VAL A 57 -14.40 3.78 -10.06
CA VAL A 57 -14.56 3.00 -8.82
C VAL A 57 -15.90 2.28 -8.80
N SER A 58 -17.00 2.94 -9.19
CA SER A 58 -18.34 2.36 -9.17
C SER A 58 -18.53 1.15 -10.11
N LYS A 59 -17.63 0.96 -11.08
CA LYS A 59 -17.67 -0.14 -12.07
C LYS A 59 -16.83 -1.35 -11.69
N VAL A 60 -16.03 -1.27 -10.63
CA VAL A 60 -15.08 -2.34 -10.25
C VAL A 60 -15.27 -2.80 -8.82
N ASP A 61 -15.17 -4.10 -8.59
CA ASP A 61 -15.00 -4.67 -7.26
C ASP A 61 -13.50 -4.98 -7.04
N ILE A 62 -12.99 -4.59 -5.88
CA ILE A 62 -11.58 -4.73 -5.51
C ILE A 62 -11.50 -5.55 -4.22
N ASP A 63 -10.88 -6.72 -4.28
CA ASP A 63 -10.56 -7.54 -3.11
C ASP A 63 -9.04 -7.56 -2.90
N VAL A 64 -8.60 -7.12 -1.73
CA VAL A 64 -7.18 -7.07 -1.38
C VAL A 64 -6.90 -8.00 -0.20
N LYS A 65 -6.01 -8.96 -0.41
CA LYS A 65 -5.42 -9.76 0.68
C LYS A 65 -4.07 -9.18 1.05
N VAL A 66 -3.90 -8.83 2.33
CA VAL A 66 -2.67 -8.23 2.84
C VAL A 66 -2.15 -9.02 4.02
N GLU A 67 -0.85 -9.33 3.99
CA GLU A 67 -0.15 -10.09 5.02
C GLU A 67 1.22 -9.46 5.36
N GLY A 68 1.69 -9.70 6.59
CA GLY A 68 2.98 -9.22 7.08
C GLY A 68 3.01 -7.74 7.49
N GLY A 69 4.13 -7.31 8.09
CA GLY A 69 4.33 -5.94 8.55
C GLY A 69 3.40 -5.50 9.68
N GLY A 70 3.14 -4.20 9.76
CA GLY A 70 2.17 -3.59 10.69
C GLY A 70 1.08 -2.83 9.92
N PHE A 71 0.04 -2.38 10.62
CA PHE A 71 -1.17 -1.80 10.02
C PHE A 71 -0.89 -0.72 8.95
N MET A 72 0.06 0.19 9.21
CA MET A 72 0.39 1.26 8.25
C MET A 72 1.14 0.71 7.02
N GLY A 73 2.06 -0.24 7.23
CA GLY A 73 2.76 -0.88 6.11
C GLY A 73 1.81 -1.70 5.23
N GLN A 74 0.79 -2.31 5.84
CA GLN A 74 -0.28 -3.01 5.13
C GLN A 74 -1.14 -2.04 4.31
N ALA A 75 -1.52 -0.90 4.89
CA ALA A 75 -2.27 0.15 4.20
C ALA A 75 -1.50 0.71 3.00
N GLU A 76 -0.21 1.04 3.17
CA GLU A 76 0.66 1.50 2.08
C GLU A 76 0.86 0.43 1.00
N ALA A 77 0.97 -0.86 1.37
CA ALA A 77 1.05 -1.94 0.40
C ALA A 77 -0.24 -2.09 -0.40
N ALA A 78 -1.41 -1.99 0.25
CA ALA A 78 -2.71 -2.00 -0.39
C ALA A 78 -2.90 -0.80 -1.32
N ARG A 79 -2.50 0.41 -0.90
CA ARG A 79 -2.50 1.64 -1.71
C ARG A 79 -1.77 1.43 -3.04
N VAL A 80 -0.57 0.84 -3.01
CA VAL A 80 0.21 0.53 -4.22
C VAL A 80 -0.49 -0.51 -5.11
N ALA A 81 -1.02 -1.57 -4.52
CA ALA A 81 -1.70 -2.63 -5.28
C ALA A 81 -2.95 -2.10 -6.00
N ILE A 82 -3.77 -1.31 -5.30
CA ILE A 82 -4.98 -0.68 -5.83
C ILE A 82 -4.62 0.28 -6.96
N ALA A 83 -3.67 1.19 -6.76
CA ALA A 83 -3.29 2.16 -7.78
C ALA A 83 -2.80 1.50 -9.08
N ARG A 84 -1.95 0.47 -8.97
CA ARG A 84 -1.48 -0.30 -10.12
C ARG A 84 -2.63 -1.02 -10.83
N GLY A 85 -3.52 -1.63 -10.06
CA GLY A 85 -4.66 -2.35 -10.62
C GLY A 85 -5.64 -1.43 -11.33
N LEU A 86 -5.88 -0.22 -10.82
CA LEU A 86 -6.74 0.76 -11.48
C LEU A 86 -6.17 1.22 -12.81
N ILE A 87 -4.85 1.48 -12.89
CA ILE A 87 -4.19 1.82 -14.15
C ILE A 87 -4.28 0.67 -15.15
N GLU A 88 -4.03 -0.57 -14.71
CA GLU A 88 -4.08 -1.73 -15.60
C GLU A 88 -5.52 -2.02 -16.08
N TRP A 89 -6.51 -1.75 -15.23
CA TRP A 89 -7.92 -1.86 -15.59
C TRP A 89 -8.33 -0.85 -16.66
N THR A 90 -8.04 0.43 -16.44
CA THR A 90 -8.44 1.51 -17.34
C THR A 90 -7.57 1.62 -18.59
N GLY A 91 -6.29 1.28 -18.49
CA GLY A 91 -5.32 1.53 -19.56
C GLY A 91 -5.03 3.02 -19.80
N ASP A 92 -5.47 3.91 -18.90
CA ASP A 92 -5.37 5.35 -19.08
C ASP A 92 -4.04 5.90 -18.57
N MET A 93 -3.28 6.54 -19.46
CA MET A 93 -2.01 7.18 -19.15
C MET A 93 -2.20 8.46 -18.31
N ASN A 94 -3.33 9.15 -18.44
CA ASN A 94 -3.61 10.34 -17.64
C ASN A 94 -3.75 9.98 -16.16
N LEU A 95 -4.38 8.84 -15.85
CA LEU A 95 -4.49 8.34 -14.47
C LEU A 95 -3.12 8.01 -13.88
N LYS A 96 -2.25 7.40 -14.67
CA LYS A 96 -0.87 7.11 -14.27
C LYS A 96 -0.07 8.38 -13.99
N GLU A 97 -0.17 9.39 -14.85
CA GLU A 97 0.49 10.68 -14.65
C GLU A 97 -0.06 11.41 -13.42
N LYS A 98 -1.39 11.38 -13.21
CA LYS A 98 -2.04 11.94 -12.02
C LYS A 98 -1.50 11.30 -10.73
N PHE A 99 -1.38 9.98 -10.70
CA PHE A 99 -0.81 9.27 -9.55
C PHE A 99 0.68 9.59 -9.35
N MET A 100 1.48 9.65 -10.42
CA MET A 100 2.90 10.02 -10.33
C MET A 100 3.09 11.45 -9.82
N LYS A 101 2.25 12.40 -10.25
CA LYS A 101 2.31 13.80 -9.84
C LYS A 101 1.90 14.00 -8.39
N TYR A 102 0.93 13.21 -7.92
CA TYR A 102 0.50 13.24 -6.52
C TYR A 102 1.56 12.61 -5.60
N ASP A 103 1.93 11.35 -5.84
CA ASP A 103 2.93 10.64 -5.07
C ASP A 103 3.55 9.49 -5.87
N ARG A 104 4.82 9.63 -6.23
CA ARG A 104 5.61 8.62 -6.94
C ARG A 104 5.59 7.25 -6.25
N THR A 105 5.54 7.21 -4.92
CA THR A 105 5.61 5.95 -4.15
C THR A 105 4.36 5.09 -4.35
N MET A 106 3.25 5.67 -4.79
CA MET A 106 2.01 4.97 -5.12
C MET A 106 2.21 3.95 -6.25
N LEU A 107 3.13 4.19 -7.17
CA LEU A 107 3.42 3.28 -8.29
C LEU A 107 4.76 2.58 -8.18
N VAL A 108 5.80 3.27 -7.73
CA VAL A 108 7.17 2.73 -7.68
C VAL A 108 7.38 1.83 -6.45
N GLY A 109 6.65 2.09 -5.36
CA GLY A 109 6.92 1.48 -4.05
C GLY A 109 8.13 2.13 -3.36
N ASP A 110 8.57 1.52 -2.25
CA ASP A 110 9.72 1.99 -1.47
C ASP A 110 10.68 0.82 -1.17
N SER A 111 11.94 1.03 -1.53
CA SER A 111 13.01 0.03 -1.43
C SER A 111 13.58 -0.11 -0.01
N ARG A 112 13.31 0.83 0.90
CA ARG A 112 13.92 0.86 2.24
C ARG A 112 13.55 -0.37 3.07
N ARG A 113 14.55 -0.92 3.76
CA ARG A 113 14.44 -2.06 4.69
C ARG A 113 15.26 -1.81 5.95
N THR A 114 14.95 -2.55 7.01
CA THR A 114 15.69 -2.48 8.26
C THR A 114 17.13 -2.97 8.05
N GLU A 115 18.11 -2.16 8.45
CA GLU A 115 19.52 -2.56 8.48
C GLU A 115 19.75 -3.66 9.55
N PRO A 116 20.58 -4.68 9.28
CA PRO A 116 20.95 -5.68 10.28
C PRO A 116 21.68 -5.06 11.49
N HIS A 117 21.51 -5.66 12.67
CA HIS A 117 22.18 -5.24 13.89
C HIS A 117 23.71 -5.49 13.84
N LYS A 118 24.49 -4.61 14.49
CA LYS A 118 25.97 -4.64 14.49
C LYS A 118 26.54 -5.15 15.84
N PRO A 119 27.73 -5.81 15.86
CA PRO A 119 28.20 -6.65 16.96
C PRO A 119 28.57 -6.02 18.33
N ASN A 120 28.29 -4.74 18.62
CA ASN A 120 28.64 -4.11 19.92
C ASN A 120 27.43 -3.65 20.79
N ARG A 121 26.21 -3.63 20.24
CA ARG A 121 24.96 -3.28 20.96
C ARG A 121 23.74 -3.77 20.17
N SER A 122 23.76 -5.04 19.81
CA SER A 122 22.87 -5.67 18.82
C SER A 122 21.37 -5.60 19.14
N THR A 123 20.96 -5.28 20.37
CA THR A 123 19.53 -5.16 20.72
C THR A 123 18.98 -3.74 20.54
N LYS A 124 19.80 -2.69 20.69
CA LYS A 124 19.31 -1.29 20.68
C LYS A 124 19.22 -0.67 19.29
N GLY A 125 19.86 -1.27 18.30
CA GLY A 125 19.82 -0.81 16.93
C GLY A 125 21.17 -0.91 16.21
N PRO A 126 21.16 -0.82 14.88
CA PRO A 126 22.33 -1.01 14.03
C PRO A 126 23.43 0.05 14.21
N ARG A 127 23.08 1.24 14.69
CA ARG A 127 24.00 2.40 14.81
C ARG A 127 24.17 2.92 16.23
N ALA A 128 23.49 2.33 17.21
CA ALA A 128 23.52 2.78 18.60
C ALA A 128 24.89 2.46 19.25
N LYS A 129 25.50 3.46 19.89
CA LYS A 129 26.74 3.30 20.67
C LYS A 129 26.46 3.47 22.17
N ARG A 130 27.32 2.92 23.03
CA ARG A 130 27.26 3.21 24.47
C ARG A 130 27.71 4.65 24.69
N GLN A 131 26.99 5.39 25.53
CA GLN A 131 27.46 6.68 26.02
C GLN A 131 28.71 6.42 26.86
N LYS A 132 29.76 7.20 26.62
CA LYS A 132 31.02 7.12 27.36
C LYS A 132 31.11 8.35 28.26
N SER A 133 31.57 8.16 29.49
CA SER A 133 32.04 9.24 30.36
C SER A 133 33.55 9.11 30.42
N TYR A 134 34.27 10.13 29.98
CA TYR A 134 35.74 10.15 29.96
C TYR A 134 36.32 10.97 31.12
N ARG A 135 35.52 11.17 32.18
CA ARG A 135 36.02 11.72 33.45
C ARG A 135 36.92 10.71 34.14
#